data_AF-A0A920JDT6-F1
#
_entry.id   AF-A0A920JDT6-F1
#
_cell.length_a   1.000
_cell.length_b   1.000
_cell.length_c   1.000
_cell.angle_alpha   90.00
_cell.angle_beta   90.00
_cell.angle_gamma   90.00
#
_symmetry.space_group_name_H-M   'P 1'
#
loop_
_entity.id
_entity.type
_entity.pdbx_description
1 polymer ?
#
loop_
_entity_poly.entity_id
_entity_poly.type
_entity_poly.pdbx_seq_one_letter_code
_entity_poly.pdbx_strand_id
1 'polypeptide(L)'
;MSEDNYHHTFFEMLGNWSFGDYFKQQAIVWAWELITGVWGLPKEKLGATVFEGGDGVDPDKEAEQFWWKETESRKTRFYDRQKDNFWEMGEVAMGPFSRIHIDLGEGPAPFRPT
;
A
#
# COMPACT_ATOMS: atom_id res chain seq x y z
N MET A 1 10.56 20.80 -11.80
CA MET A 1 9.24 21.00 -11.18
C MET A 1 8.29 20.11 -11.96
N SER A 2 7.70 19.09 -11.33
CA SER A 2 6.85 18.14 -12.05
C SER A 2 5.60 18.85 -12.59
N GLU A 3 5.03 18.30 -13.67
CA GLU A 3 3.79 18.78 -14.29
C GLU A 3 2.53 18.37 -13.50
N ASP A 4 2.68 17.74 -12.32
CA ASP A 4 1.59 17.21 -11.52
C ASP A 4 1.52 17.81 -10.11
N ASN A 5 0.35 17.70 -9.48
CA ASN A 5 0.06 18.29 -8.18
C ASN A 5 0.45 17.40 -6.98
N TYR A 6 1.16 16.29 -7.20
CA TYR A 6 1.42 15.27 -6.18
C TYR A 6 2.91 14.94 -5.98
N HIS A 7 3.79 15.31 -6.92
CA HIS A 7 5.23 15.13 -6.73
C HIS A 7 5.89 16.43 -6.27
N HIS A 8 6.43 16.40 -5.06
CA HIS A 8 7.10 17.54 -4.45
C HIS A 8 8.59 17.27 -4.26
N THR A 9 9.42 18.30 -4.43
CA THR A 9 10.87 18.20 -4.15
C THR A 9 11.17 18.12 -2.65
N PHE A 10 10.27 18.65 -1.82
CA PHE A 10 10.33 18.60 -0.37
C PHE A 10 8.94 18.24 0.15
N PHE A 11 8.87 17.22 1.00
CA PHE A 11 7.64 16.70 1.58
C PHE A 11 7.89 16.07 2.94
N GLU A 12 6.85 15.98 3.76
CA GLU A 12 6.88 15.28 5.05
C GLU A 12 6.45 13.82 4.85
N MET A 13 7.21 12.89 5.41
CA MET A 13 6.89 11.46 5.39
C MET A 13 6.59 10.98 6.81
N LEU A 14 5.34 10.63 7.07
CA LEU A 14 4.93 10.02 8.33
C LEU A 14 5.28 8.53 8.30
N GLY A 15 6.05 8.09 9.28
CA GLY A 15 6.57 6.72 9.36
C GLY A 15 6.36 6.09 10.73
N ASN A 16 6.23 4.77 10.72
CA ASN A 16 6.26 3.92 11.90
C ASN A 16 7.27 2.78 11.63
N TRP A 17 8.14 2.48 12.59
CA TRP A 17 9.23 1.54 12.43
C TRP A 17 9.23 0.48 13.53
N SER A 18 9.50 -0.76 13.13
CA SER A 18 9.70 -1.90 14.01
C SER A 18 11.14 -2.39 13.90
N PHE A 19 11.77 -2.65 15.03
CA PHE A 19 13.09 -3.30 15.08
C PHE A 19 12.98 -4.67 15.75
N GLY A 20 12.22 -5.57 15.11
CA GLY A 20 12.06 -6.96 15.57
C GLY A 20 10.87 -7.21 16.51
N ASP A 21 10.05 -6.19 16.79
CA ASP A 21 8.91 -6.31 17.72
C ASP A 21 7.61 -6.74 17.04
N TYR A 22 7.33 -6.20 15.86
CA TYR A 22 6.18 -6.58 15.03
C TYR A 22 6.54 -6.60 13.54
N PHE A 23 5.75 -7.31 12.75
CA PHE A 23 5.97 -7.45 11.31
C PHE A 23 4.70 -7.06 10.53
N LYS A 24 4.41 -7.76 9.42
CA LYS A 24 3.36 -7.38 8.47
C LYS A 24 1.96 -7.29 9.07
N GLN A 25 1.55 -8.29 9.87
CA GLN A 25 0.18 -8.34 10.39
C GLN A 25 -0.16 -7.10 11.22
N GLN A 26 0.65 -6.78 12.23
CA GLN A 26 0.40 -5.64 13.10
C GLN A 26 0.48 -4.31 12.35
N ALA A 27 1.45 -4.19 11.43
CA ALA A 27 1.61 -2.99 10.60
C ALA A 27 0.34 -2.72 9.75
N ILE A 28 -0.21 -3.76 9.13
CA ILE A 28 -1.42 -3.67 8.30
C ILE A 28 -2.64 -3.27 9.15
N VAL A 29 -2.82 -3.92 10.31
CA VAL A 29 -3.93 -3.61 11.24
C VAL A 29 -3.89 -2.14 11.65
N TRP A 30 -2.73 -1.65 12.10
CA TRP A 30 -2.60 -0.26 12.55
C TRP A 30 -2.74 0.76 11.42
N ALA A 31 -2.18 0.47 10.24
CA ALA A 31 -2.37 1.34 9.08
C ALA A 31 -3.85 1.44 8.70
N TRP A 32 -4.58 0.33 8.73
CA TRP A 32 -6.01 0.30 8.43
C TRP A 32 -6.86 1.01 9.49
N GLU A 33 -6.55 0.81 10.77
CA GLU A 33 -7.20 1.49 11.90
C GLU A 33 -6.97 3.00 11.86
N LEU A 34 -5.74 3.44 11.56
CA LEU A 34 -5.43 4.86 11.43
C LEU A 34 -6.27 5.51 10.31
N ILE A 35 -6.28 4.89 9.13
CA ILE A 35 -6.94 5.45 7.95
C ILE A 35 -8.48 5.44 8.10
N THR A 36 -9.05 4.33 8.57
CA THR A 36 -10.50 4.13 8.58
C THR A 36 -11.16 4.53 9.91
N GLY A 37 -10.45 4.34 11.03
CA GLY A 37 -10.94 4.65 12.37
C GLY A 37 -10.62 6.07 12.80
N VAL A 38 -9.33 6.44 12.79
CA VAL A 38 -8.88 7.75 13.30
C VAL A 38 -9.14 8.87 12.30
N TRP A 39 -8.76 8.67 11.03
CA TRP A 39 -8.98 9.66 9.97
C TRP A 39 -10.36 9.57 9.31
N GLY A 40 -11.10 8.48 9.56
CA GLY A 40 -12.48 8.33 9.11
C GLY A 40 -12.65 8.24 7.60
N LEU A 41 -11.64 7.77 6.86
CA LEU A 41 -11.74 7.63 5.41
C LEU A 41 -12.70 6.49 5.02
N PRO A 42 -13.55 6.70 4.00
CA PRO A 42 -14.55 5.71 3.59
C PRO A 42 -13.88 4.47 2.99
N LYS A 43 -14.14 3.31 3.61
CA LYS A 43 -13.50 2.02 3.27
C LYS A 43 -13.69 1.63 1.80
N GLU A 44 -14.86 1.91 1.25
CA GLU A 44 -15.25 1.66 -0.15
C GLU A 44 -14.41 2.42 -1.19
N LYS A 45 -13.72 3.49 -0.79
CA LYS A 45 -12.79 4.23 -1.66
C LYS A 45 -11.34 3.78 -1.51
N LEU A 46 -11.05 2.86 -0.59
CA LEU A 46 -9.69 2.42 -0.33
C LEU A 46 -9.39 1.12 -1.10
N GLY A 47 -8.15 0.99 -1.55
CA GLY A 47 -7.61 -0.22 -2.17
C GLY A 47 -6.20 -0.50 -1.67
N ALA A 48 -5.81 -1.77 -1.58
CA ALA A 48 -4.48 -2.17 -1.15
C ALA A 48 -3.82 -3.07 -2.20
N THR A 49 -2.55 -2.83 -2.49
CA THR A 49 -1.77 -3.68 -3.42
C THR A 49 -0.63 -4.38 -2.68
N VAL A 50 -0.27 -5.56 -3.17
CA VAL A 50 0.80 -6.41 -2.61
C VAL A 50 1.76 -6.83 -3.73
N PHE A 51 2.96 -7.27 -3.35
CA PHE A 51 3.97 -7.71 -4.31
C PHE A 51 3.56 -9.01 -5.03
N GLU A 52 3.60 -9.00 -6.37
CA GLU A 52 3.18 -10.14 -7.20
C GLU A 52 4.25 -11.22 -7.41
N GLY A 53 5.48 -10.94 -7.00
CA GLY A 53 6.64 -11.77 -7.33
C GLY A 53 7.39 -11.23 -8.55
N GLY A 54 8.71 -11.37 -8.54
CA GLY A 54 9.60 -10.80 -9.54
C GLY A 54 11.06 -11.07 -9.19
N ASP A 55 11.91 -11.16 -10.22
CA ASP A 55 13.38 -11.25 -10.08
C ASP A 55 13.88 -12.27 -9.05
N GLY A 56 13.23 -13.45 -9.00
CA GLY A 56 13.59 -14.55 -8.10
C GLY A 56 13.02 -14.44 -6.69
N VAL A 57 12.17 -13.45 -6.42
CA VAL A 57 11.44 -13.28 -5.16
C VAL A 57 10.00 -13.74 -5.33
N ASP A 58 9.54 -14.57 -4.39
CA ASP A 58 8.17 -15.08 -4.38
C ASP A 58 7.13 -13.96 -4.11
N PRO A 59 5.89 -14.12 -4.61
CA PRO A 59 4.77 -13.25 -4.27
C PRO A 59 4.53 -13.15 -2.76
N ASP A 60 4.15 -11.96 -2.28
CA ASP A 60 3.85 -11.72 -0.86
C ASP A 60 2.42 -12.17 -0.50
N LYS A 61 2.23 -13.49 -0.49
CA LYS A 61 0.94 -14.13 -0.13
C LYS A 61 0.55 -13.91 1.34
N GLU A 62 1.53 -13.63 2.20
CA GLU A 62 1.28 -13.38 3.62
C GLU A 62 0.59 -12.02 3.80
N ALA A 63 1.14 -10.96 3.20
CA ALA A 63 0.49 -9.65 3.20
C ALA A 63 -0.91 -9.71 2.56
N GLU A 64 -1.05 -10.48 1.46
CA GLU A 64 -2.33 -10.71 0.79
C GLU A 64 -3.38 -11.30 1.75
N GLN A 65 -3.02 -12.28 2.58
CA GLN A 65 -3.96 -12.88 3.53
C GLN A 65 -4.37 -11.91 4.64
N PHE A 66 -3.42 -11.12 5.16
CA PHE A 66 -3.72 -10.15 6.21
C PHE A 66 -4.62 -9.03 5.74
N TRP A 67 -4.36 -8.47 4.56
CA TRP A 67 -5.22 -7.45 3.97
C TRP A 67 -6.64 -7.98 3.69
N TRP A 68 -6.81 -9.24 3.28
CA TRP A 68 -8.15 -9.84 3.11
C TRP A 68 -8.90 -9.97 4.43
N LYS A 69 -8.17 -10.25 5.52
CA LYS A 69 -8.74 -10.35 6.85
C LYS A 69 -9.21 -8.98 7.36
N GLU A 70 -8.43 -7.93 7.16
CA GLU A 70 -8.72 -6.59 7.70
C GLU A 70 -9.73 -5.78 6.86
N THR A 71 -9.75 -5.99 5.55
CA THR A 71 -10.66 -5.24 4.64
C THR A 71 -12.05 -5.86 4.51
N GLU A 72 -12.27 -7.05 5.09
CA GLU A 72 -13.53 -7.82 5.10
C GLU A 72 -14.23 -7.94 3.74
N SER A 73 -13.53 -7.73 2.63
CA SER A 73 -14.22 -7.57 1.37
C SER A 73 -13.40 -7.91 0.13
N ARG A 74 -14.00 -8.79 -0.68
CA ARG A 74 -13.84 -8.78 -2.15
C ARG A 74 -14.43 -7.52 -2.80
N LYS A 75 -14.83 -6.50 -2.01
CA LYS A 75 -15.51 -5.28 -2.48
C LYS A 75 -14.62 -4.04 -2.42
N THR A 76 -13.57 -4.00 -1.57
CA THR A 76 -12.45 -3.08 -1.74
C THR A 76 -11.82 -3.40 -3.08
N ARG A 77 -11.97 -2.44 -3.98
CA ARG A 77 -12.17 -2.69 -5.41
C ARG A 77 -10.91 -3.15 -6.13
N PHE A 78 -9.77 -3.24 -5.45
CA PHE A 78 -8.48 -3.49 -6.08
C PHE A 78 -7.57 -4.30 -5.16
N TYR A 79 -7.46 -5.57 -5.50
CA TYR A 79 -6.33 -6.43 -5.18
C TYR A 79 -5.64 -6.74 -6.49
N ASP A 80 -4.91 -5.76 -7.00
CA ASP A 80 -3.98 -6.04 -8.06
C ASP A 80 -2.63 -6.32 -7.40
N ARG A 81 -2.02 -7.44 -7.80
CA ARG A 81 -0.66 -7.73 -7.39
C ARG A 81 0.23 -6.96 -8.36
N GLN A 82 1.23 -6.26 -7.85
CA GLN A 82 2.08 -5.43 -8.70
C GLN A 82 3.55 -5.82 -8.56
N LYS A 83 4.28 -5.88 -9.69
CA LYS A 83 5.75 -6.05 -9.69
C LYS A 83 6.43 -4.87 -9.03
N ASP A 84 5.87 -3.68 -9.18
CA ASP A 84 6.42 -2.44 -8.63
C ASP A 84 6.34 -2.34 -7.11
N ASN A 85 5.67 -3.30 -6.44
CA ASN A 85 5.61 -3.38 -4.98
C ASN A 85 6.87 -4.00 -4.36
N PHE A 86 8.04 -3.70 -4.91
CA PHE A 86 9.35 -4.06 -4.37
C PHE A 86 10.17 -2.80 -4.11
N TRP A 87 10.59 -2.60 -2.87
CA TRP A 87 11.32 -1.41 -2.47
C TRP A 87 12.82 -1.64 -2.58
N GLU A 88 13.49 -0.67 -3.20
CA GLU A 88 14.92 -0.69 -3.45
C GLU A 88 15.53 0.64 -3.01
N MET A 89 16.71 0.57 -2.41
CA MET A 89 17.51 1.73 -2.04
C MET A 89 18.75 1.76 -2.92
N GLY A 90 18.56 2.27 -4.14
CA GLY A 90 19.61 2.27 -5.17
C GLY A 90 19.92 0.85 -5.62
N GLU A 91 21.14 0.37 -5.37
CA GLU A 91 21.58 -0.98 -5.77
C GLU A 91 21.21 -2.08 -4.76
N VAL A 92 20.60 -1.72 -3.63
CA VAL A 92 20.26 -2.66 -2.56
C VAL A 92 18.75 -2.91 -2.54
N ALA A 93 18.36 -4.15 -2.81
CA ALA A 93 17.02 -4.65 -2.62
C ALA A 93 16.65 -4.67 -1.13
N MET A 94 15.57 -3.98 -0.74
CA MET A 94 15.11 -3.88 0.65
C MET A 94 13.90 -4.78 0.94
N GLY A 95 13.10 -5.13 -0.07
CA GLY A 95 12.07 -6.17 0.02
C GLY A 95 10.67 -5.76 -0.45
N PRO A 96 9.69 -6.69 -0.38
CA PRO A 96 8.31 -6.42 -0.81
C PRO A 96 7.59 -5.46 0.14
N PHE A 97 6.70 -4.64 -0.40
CA PHE A 97 5.86 -3.74 0.38
C PHE A 97 4.39 -3.75 -0.08
N SER A 98 3.52 -3.18 0.75
CA SER A 98 2.11 -2.95 0.41
C SER A 98 1.83 -1.46 0.27
N ARG A 99 0.95 -1.09 -0.65
CA ARG A 99 0.46 0.30 -0.81
C ARG A 99 -1.02 0.37 -0.53
N ILE A 100 -1.44 1.49 0.07
CA ILE A 100 -2.85 1.83 0.24
C ILE A 100 -3.13 3.02 -0.66
N HIS A 101 -4.18 2.90 -1.46
CA HIS A 101 -4.64 3.93 -2.39
C HIS A 101 -6.02 4.40 -1.97
N ILE A 102 -6.32 5.68 -2.22
CA ILE A 102 -7.64 6.26 -2.05
C ILE A 102 -8.15 6.73 -3.42
N ASP A 103 -9.34 6.28 -3.78
CA ASP A 103 -10.07 6.75 -4.96
C ASP A 103 -10.68 8.12 -4.68
N LEU A 104 -10.16 9.14 -5.36
CA LEU A 104 -10.65 10.52 -5.25
C LEU A 104 -11.79 10.83 -6.24
N GLY A 105 -12.23 9.87 -7.06
CA GLY A 105 -13.25 10.04 -8.09
C GLY A 105 -12.68 10.52 -9.44
N GLU A 106 -13.51 11.18 -10.26
CA GLU A 106 -13.07 11.75 -11.55
C GLU A 106 -12.09 12.92 -11.31
N GLY A 107 -10.81 12.67 -11.55
CA GLY A 107 -9.72 13.63 -11.43
C GLY A 107 -8.52 13.23 -12.29
N PRO A 108 -7.46 14.06 -12.38
CA PRO A 108 -6.35 13.87 -13.32
C PRO A 108 -5.48 12.62 -13.06
N ALA A 109 -5.67 11.93 -11.93
CA ALA A 109 -4.97 10.70 -11.58
C ALA A 109 -5.97 9.64 -11.08
N PRO A 110 -6.81 9.07 -11.97
CA PRO A 110 -7.68 7.97 -11.58
C PRO A 110 -6.80 6.78 -11.19
N PHE A 111 -7.17 6.08 -10.12
CA PHE A 111 -6.54 4.81 -9.78
C PHE A 111 -6.66 3.87 -11.00
N ARG A 112 -5.53 3.52 -11.62
CA ARG A 112 -5.48 2.56 -12.73
C ARG A 112 -5.16 1.18 -12.14
N PRO A 113 -6.13 0.28 -11.99
CA PRO A 113 -5.80 -1.13 -11.94
C PRO A 113 -5.16 -1.50 -13.28
N THR A 114 -3.99 -2.12 -13.25
CA THR A 114 -3.34 -2.65 -14.46
C THR A 114 -3.97 -3.97 -14.87
#